data_AF-A0A381FAR2-F1
#
_entry.id   AF-A0A381FAR2-F1
#
_cell.length_a   1.000
_cell.length_b   1.000
_cell.length_c   1.000
_cell.angle_alpha   90.00
_cell.angle_beta   90.00
_cell.angle_gamma   90.00
#
_symmetry.space_group_name_H-M   'P 1'
#
loop_
_entity.id
_entity.type
_entity.pdbx_description
1 polymer ?
#
loop_
_entity_poly.entity_id
_entity_poly.type
_entity_poly.pdbx_seq_one_letter_code
_entity_poly.pdbx_strand_id
1 'polypeptide(L)'
;MNNIKIYQDSKELPFWNYKRIIQTGDFLYMIKSYESGDEIEVDKKFLEEQFNKVVEDYVISINTKNEEISDYGKYASASNEINKLSLIIDIISTKQIANAIRESINWKVDNSDIKDLLSDVKVEKSDDLEIQKQKLLSKIEKYNNDILQIKSRLEKKEKSNEEVDIDEQFISVCIGLELHPDENRISLYQYGIMVKSLIKKVESLNKAHNHGR
;
A
#
# COMPACT_ATOMS: atom_id res chain seq x y z
N MET A 1 30.77 -6.52 32.61
CA MET A 1 29.63 -6.66 31.67
C MET A 1 29.08 -5.28 31.42
N ASN A 2 29.30 -4.72 30.22
CA ASN A 2 28.62 -3.49 29.82
C ASN A 2 27.11 -3.72 29.91
N ASN A 3 26.36 -2.75 30.42
CA ASN A 3 24.90 -2.80 30.48
C ASN A 3 24.35 -2.77 29.05
N ILE A 4 24.24 -3.96 28.42
CA ILE A 4 23.66 -4.12 27.09
C ILE A 4 22.20 -3.69 27.17
N LYS A 5 21.84 -2.65 26.42
CA LYS A 5 20.47 -2.17 26.33
C LYS A 5 19.76 -2.93 25.22
N ILE A 6 18.63 -3.55 25.52
CA ILE A 6 17.81 -4.26 24.54
C ILE A 6 16.45 -3.57 24.38
N TYR A 7 15.81 -3.72 23.22
CA TYR A 7 14.43 -3.27 23.00
C TYR A 7 13.47 -4.06 23.89
N GLN A 8 12.57 -3.36 24.57
CA GLN A 8 11.67 -3.99 25.57
C GLN A 8 10.29 -4.34 25.02
N ASP A 9 9.80 -3.56 24.06
CA ASP A 9 8.45 -3.71 23.52
C ASP A 9 8.39 -3.29 22.04
N SER A 10 7.22 -3.50 21.42
CA SER A 10 7.00 -3.20 20.00
C SER A 10 7.00 -1.71 19.67
N LYS A 11 6.85 -0.81 20.66
CA LYS A 11 6.96 0.64 20.47
C LYS A 11 8.41 1.08 20.43
N GLU A 12 9.31 0.35 21.07
CA GLU A 12 10.75 0.62 21.03
C GLU A 12 11.47 -0.05 19.86
N LEU A 13 11.10 -1.28 19.49
CA LEU A 13 11.78 -2.04 18.44
C LEU A 13 11.56 -1.40 17.05
N PRO A 14 12.61 -0.94 16.35
CA PRO A 14 12.48 -0.44 14.99
C PRO A 14 11.96 -1.53 14.05
N PHE A 15 11.11 -1.15 13.10
CA PHE A 15 10.57 -2.10 12.12
C PHE A 15 11.69 -2.75 11.30
N TRP A 16 12.71 -1.98 10.92
CA TRP A 16 13.88 -2.50 10.23
C TRP A 16 14.56 -3.63 11.02
N ASN A 17 14.78 -3.46 12.33
CA ASN A 17 15.38 -4.50 13.18
C ASN A 17 14.50 -5.76 13.23
N TYR A 18 13.19 -5.60 13.39
CA TYR A 18 12.24 -6.71 13.33
C TYR A 18 12.35 -7.48 12.02
N LYS A 19 12.34 -6.77 10.88
CA LYS A 19 12.50 -7.35 9.55
C LYS A 19 13.81 -8.13 9.41
N ARG A 20 14.94 -7.58 9.87
CA ARG A 20 16.24 -8.26 9.85
C ARG A 20 16.23 -9.54 10.67
N ILE A 21 15.64 -9.53 11.88
CA ILE A 21 15.54 -10.72 12.74
C ILE A 21 14.74 -11.81 12.03
N ILE A 22 13.57 -11.48 11.46
CA ILE A 22 12.75 -12.48 10.75
C ILE A 22 13.47 -13.05 9.52
N GLN A 23 14.17 -12.21 8.76
CA GLN A 23 14.84 -12.63 7.52
C GLN A 23 16.13 -13.43 7.75
N THR A 24 16.86 -13.14 8.84
CA THR A 24 18.22 -13.68 9.05
C THR A 24 18.33 -14.62 10.25
N GLY A 25 17.37 -14.60 11.17
CA GLY A 25 17.48 -15.27 12.46
C GLY A 25 18.51 -14.65 13.42
N ASP A 26 19.09 -13.49 13.09
CA ASP A 26 20.07 -12.82 13.94
C ASP A 26 19.39 -12.00 15.04
N PHE A 27 19.22 -12.60 16.22
CA PHE A 27 18.62 -11.92 17.37
C PHE A 27 19.49 -10.80 17.97
N LEU A 28 20.74 -10.61 17.53
CA LEU A 28 21.57 -9.49 18.00
C LEU A 28 20.96 -8.12 17.64
N TYR A 29 20.11 -8.05 16.61
CA TYR A 29 19.32 -6.86 16.30
C TYR A 29 18.31 -6.45 17.40
N MET A 30 18.13 -7.26 18.45
CA MET A 30 17.41 -6.85 19.67
C MET A 30 18.22 -5.89 20.55
N ILE A 31 19.52 -5.76 20.32
CA ILE A 31 20.39 -4.85 21.05
C ILE A 31 20.32 -3.45 20.42
N LYS A 32 20.17 -2.44 21.27
CA LYS A 32 20.14 -1.04 20.85
C LYS A 32 21.53 -0.65 20.32
N SER A 33 21.58 -0.16 19.08
CA SER A 33 22.80 0.28 18.38
C SER A 33 23.73 -0.86 17.90
N TYR A 34 23.23 -2.09 17.81
CA TYR A 34 23.98 -3.17 17.15
C TYR A 34 24.06 -2.94 15.64
N GLU A 35 25.26 -3.10 15.09
CA GLU A 35 25.52 -3.17 13.65
C GLU A 35 26.09 -4.54 13.26
N SER A 36 25.79 -4.98 12.03
CA SER A 36 26.27 -6.28 11.55
C SER A 36 27.80 -6.29 11.50
N GLY A 37 28.40 -7.25 12.19
CA GLY A 37 29.85 -7.37 12.33
C GLY A 37 30.38 -6.98 13.71
N ASP A 38 29.53 -6.43 14.59
CA ASP A 38 29.91 -6.20 15.98
C ASP A 38 30.14 -7.52 16.74
N GLU A 39 31.27 -7.62 17.44
CA GLU A 39 31.55 -8.72 18.35
C GLU A 39 30.90 -8.46 19.71
N ILE A 40 29.71 -9.06 19.92
CA ILE A 40 28.97 -8.96 21.17
C ILE A 40 28.84 -10.34 21.81
N GLU A 41 29.35 -10.48 23.03
CA GLU A 41 29.18 -11.69 23.84
C GLU A 41 27.90 -11.57 24.68
N VAL A 42 26.82 -12.21 24.20
CA VAL A 42 25.50 -12.21 24.85
C VAL A 42 24.81 -13.55 24.65
N ASP A 43 23.94 -13.93 25.57
CA ASP A 43 23.11 -15.12 25.43
C ASP A 43 22.05 -14.91 24.34
N LYS A 44 22.23 -15.57 23.20
CA LYS A 44 21.29 -15.50 22.06
C LYS A 44 19.91 -16.06 22.39
N LYS A 45 19.81 -17.06 23.28
CA LYS A 45 18.52 -17.62 23.70
C LYS A 45 17.71 -16.60 24.48
N PHE A 46 18.37 -15.85 25.35
CA PHE A 46 17.73 -14.74 26.05
C PHE A 46 17.18 -13.70 25.08
N LEU A 47 17.93 -13.32 24.04
CA LEU A 47 17.46 -12.36 23.03
C LEU A 47 16.28 -12.89 22.21
N GLU A 48 16.31 -14.16 21.84
CA GLU A 48 15.20 -14.86 21.17
C GLU A 48 13.93 -14.86 22.04
N GLU A 49 14.03 -15.20 23.32
CA GLU A 49 12.90 -15.16 24.25
C GLU A 49 12.32 -13.75 24.41
N GLN A 50 13.16 -12.72 24.46
CA GLN A 50 12.71 -11.33 24.51
C GLN A 50 12.03 -10.91 23.21
N PHE A 51 12.60 -11.28 22.06
CA PHE A 51 11.99 -11.02 20.76
C PHE A 51 10.59 -11.64 20.66
N ASN A 52 10.46 -12.91 21.06
CA ASN A 52 9.18 -13.63 21.01
C ASN A 52 8.11 -12.95 21.88
N LYS A 53 8.46 -12.43 23.06
CA LYS A 53 7.55 -11.63 23.89
C LYS A 53 7.10 -10.34 23.20
N VAL A 54 8.05 -9.61 22.61
CA VAL A 54 7.75 -8.38 21.85
C VAL A 54 6.80 -8.67 20.68
N VAL A 55 7.02 -9.78 19.96
CA VAL A 55 6.17 -10.20 18.84
C VAL A 55 4.79 -10.65 19.31
N GLU A 56 4.70 -11.38 20.41
CA GLU A 56 3.41 -11.81 20.98
C GLU A 56 2.54 -10.61 21.35
N ASP A 57 3.10 -9.64 22.08
CA ASP A 57 2.43 -8.37 22.43
C ASP A 57 1.99 -7.60 21.18
N TYR A 58 2.85 -7.56 20.16
CA TYR A 58 2.56 -6.95 18.87
C TYR A 58 1.38 -7.63 18.16
N VAL A 59 1.40 -8.96 18.01
CA VAL A 59 0.33 -9.73 17.33
C VAL A 59 -1.01 -9.53 18.02
N ILE A 60 -1.05 -9.61 19.36
CA ILE A 60 -2.25 -9.34 20.17
C ILE A 60 -2.76 -7.93 19.89
N SER A 61 -1.85 -6.95 19.84
CA SER A 61 -2.24 -5.55 19.65
C SER A 61 -2.86 -5.29 18.28
N ILE A 62 -2.49 -6.01 17.21
CA ILE A 62 -2.92 -5.69 15.84
C ILE A 62 -4.14 -6.50 15.40
N ASN A 63 -4.32 -7.70 15.94
CA ASN A 63 -5.47 -8.57 15.65
C ASN A 63 -5.76 -8.70 14.14
N THR A 64 -4.71 -8.84 13.33
CA THR A 64 -4.80 -8.87 11.87
C THR A 64 -4.02 -10.07 11.34
N LYS A 65 -4.58 -10.76 10.34
CA LYS A 65 -3.88 -11.83 9.62
C LYS A 65 -2.92 -11.20 8.61
N ASN A 66 -1.63 -11.41 8.83
CA ASN A 66 -0.57 -10.88 7.97
C ASN A 66 -0.73 -11.33 6.50
N GLU A 67 -1.20 -12.55 6.25
CA GLU A 67 -1.39 -13.15 4.91
C GLU A 67 -2.26 -12.31 3.96
N GLU A 68 -3.18 -11.48 4.48
CA GLU A 68 -4.15 -10.72 3.66
C GLU A 68 -3.66 -9.29 3.30
N ILE A 69 -2.54 -8.83 3.88
CA ILE A 69 -2.06 -7.44 3.76
C ILE A 69 -1.72 -7.07 2.30
N SER A 70 -1.10 -8.00 1.56
CA SER A 70 -0.75 -7.78 0.14
C SER A 70 -2.00 -7.53 -0.71
N ASP A 71 -3.06 -8.31 -0.48
CA ASP A 71 -4.33 -8.14 -1.17
C ASP A 71 -5.02 -6.82 -0.79
N TYR A 72 -4.96 -6.39 0.48
CA TYR A 72 -5.44 -5.06 0.89
C TYR A 72 -4.67 -3.92 0.18
N GLY A 73 -3.35 -4.03 0.06
CA GLY A 73 -2.53 -3.03 -0.64
C GLY A 73 -2.88 -2.94 -2.13
N LYS A 74 -2.98 -4.10 -2.79
CA LYS A 74 -3.39 -4.22 -4.20
C LYS A 74 -4.79 -3.64 -4.42
N TYR A 75 -5.73 -3.92 -3.52
CA TYR A 75 -7.08 -3.35 -3.57
C TYR A 75 -7.03 -1.82 -3.53
N ALA A 76 -6.37 -1.25 -2.52
CA ALA A 76 -6.34 0.20 -2.33
C ALA A 76 -5.69 0.91 -3.52
N SER A 77 -4.60 0.34 -4.06
CA SER A 77 -3.91 0.85 -5.24
C SER A 77 -4.82 0.85 -6.48
N ALA A 78 -5.48 -0.27 -6.76
CA ALA A 78 -6.40 -0.38 -7.90
C ALA A 78 -7.59 0.60 -7.78
N SER A 79 -8.16 0.75 -6.58
CA SER A 79 -9.23 1.73 -6.32
C SER A 79 -8.77 3.17 -6.57
N ASN A 80 -7.56 3.53 -6.16
CA ASN A 80 -7.01 4.86 -6.43
C ASN A 80 -6.78 5.10 -7.92
N GLU A 81 -6.28 4.10 -8.66
CA GLU A 81 -6.14 4.22 -10.12
C GLU A 81 -7.50 4.40 -10.80
N ILE A 82 -8.54 3.68 -10.38
CA ILE A 82 -9.91 3.88 -10.88
C ILE A 82 -10.36 5.33 -10.64
N ASN A 83 -10.23 5.83 -9.40
CA ASN A 83 -10.62 7.20 -9.06
C ASN A 83 -9.89 8.24 -9.91
N LYS A 84 -8.57 8.08 -10.09
CA LYS A 84 -7.76 8.96 -10.93
C LYS A 84 -8.26 8.96 -12.38
N LEU A 85 -8.51 7.79 -12.95
CA LEU A 85 -8.99 7.67 -14.33
C LEU A 85 -10.40 8.22 -14.50
N SER A 86 -11.29 8.02 -13.53
CA SER A 86 -12.65 8.59 -13.53
C SER A 86 -12.61 10.12 -13.52
N LEU A 87 -11.76 10.73 -12.70
CA LEU A 87 -11.57 12.19 -12.69
C LEU A 87 -11.06 12.72 -14.05
N ILE A 88 -10.15 12.00 -14.69
CA ILE A 88 -9.67 12.36 -16.03
C ILE A 88 -10.82 12.29 -17.06
N ILE A 89 -11.70 11.30 -16.97
CA ILE A 89 -12.89 11.20 -17.83
C ILE A 89 -13.83 12.39 -17.61
N ASP A 90 -14.04 12.81 -16.37
CA ASP A 90 -14.87 13.98 -16.05
C ASP A 90 -14.27 15.28 -16.62
N ILE A 91 -12.95 15.42 -16.55
CA ILE A 91 -12.21 16.54 -17.17
C ILE A 91 -12.38 16.52 -18.68
N ILE A 92 -12.21 15.37 -19.33
CA ILE A 92 -12.40 15.24 -20.79
C ILE A 92 -13.85 15.55 -21.18
N SER A 93 -14.83 15.09 -20.41
CA SER A 93 -16.24 15.37 -20.67
C SER A 93 -16.54 16.88 -20.56
N THR A 94 -15.99 17.53 -19.52
CA THR A 94 -16.04 18.99 -19.37
C THR A 94 -15.40 19.69 -20.57
N LYS A 95 -14.28 19.17 -21.07
CA LYS A 95 -13.59 19.72 -22.24
C LYS A 95 -14.41 19.60 -23.53
N GLN A 96 -15.09 18.46 -23.74
CA GLN A 96 -15.99 18.28 -24.88
C GLN A 96 -17.13 19.31 -24.87
N ILE A 97 -17.72 19.58 -23.70
CA ILE A 97 -18.74 20.63 -23.54
C ILE A 97 -18.15 22.01 -23.87
N ALA A 98 -16.97 22.34 -23.35
CA ALA A 98 -16.31 23.60 -23.63
C ALA A 98 -15.99 23.78 -25.13
N ASN A 99 -15.59 22.70 -25.81
CA ASN A 99 -15.33 22.71 -27.25
C ASN A 99 -16.60 22.91 -28.07
N ALA A 100 -17.71 22.26 -27.70
CA ALA A 100 -19.00 22.50 -28.35
C ALA A 100 -19.45 23.96 -28.21
N ILE A 101 -19.22 24.59 -27.05
CA ILE A 101 -19.49 26.02 -26.85
C ILE A 101 -18.60 26.86 -27.77
N ARG A 102 -17.29 26.59 -27.82
CA ARG A 102 -16.34 27.29 -28.71
C ARG A 102 -16.77 27.21 -30.16
N GLU A 103 -17.14 26.03 -30.63
CA GLU A 103 -17.63 25.82 -32.00
C GLU A 103 -18.89 26.65 -32.27
N SER A 104 -19.84 26.73 -31.32
CA SER A 104 -21.07 27.51 -31.49
C SER A 104 -20.84 29.02 -31.62
N ILE A 105 -19.73 29.53 -31.09
CA ILE A 105 -19.29 30.93 -31.25
C ILE A 105 -18.20 31.10 -32.31
N ASN A 106 -17.96 30.07 -33.13
CA ASN A 106 -16.92 30.03 -34.18
C ASN A 106 -15.49 30.29 -33.65
N TRP A 107 -15.22 29.88 -32.41
CA TRP A 107 -13.91 29.93 -31.77
C TRP A 107 -13.16 28.60 -31.98
N LYS A 108 -11.84 28.68 -32.09
CA LYS A 108 -10.98 27.51 -32.36
C LYS A 108 -10.99 26.50 -31.19
N VAL A 109 -11.24 25.23 -31.50
CA VAL A 109 -11.05 24.12 -30.56
C VAL A 109 -9.56 23.90 -30.28
N ASP A 110 -9.24 23.68 -29.00
CA ASP A 110 -7.88 23.40 -28.54
C ASP A 110 -7.93 22.38 -27.41
N ASN A 111 -7.19 21.28 -27.57
CA ASN A 111 -7.09 20.13 -26.65
C ASN A 111 -5.65 19.92 -26.12
N SER A 112 -4.78 20.91 -26.26
CA SER A 112 -3.39 20.84 -25.77
C SER A 112 -3.30 20.51 -24.27
N ASP A 113 -4.15 21.14 -23.46
CA ASP A 113 -4.29 20.88 -22.03
C ASP A 113 -4.61 19.41 -21.68
N ILE A 114 -5.45 18.74 -22.47
CA ILE A 114 -5.75 17.31 -22.28
C ILE A 114 -4.53 16.45 -22.63
N LYS A 115 -3.77 16.81 -23.66
CA LYS A 115 -2.54 16.10 -24.02
C LYS A 115 -1.50 16.20 -22.91
N ASP A 116 -1.34 17.40 -22.36
CA ASP A 116 -0.42 17.66 -21.24
C ASP A 116 -0.85 16.86 -20.00
N LEU A 117 -2.14 16.87 -19.66
CA LEU A 117 -2.69 16.07 -18.56
C LEU A 117 -2.43 14.56 -18.71
N LEU A 118 -2.54 14.04 -19.94
CA LEU A 118 -2.38 12.61 -20.22
C LEU A 118 -0.92 12.18 -20.39
N SER A 119 0.04 13.11 -20.41
CA SER A 119 1.46 12.81 -20.65
C SER A 119 2.04 11.86 -19.58
N ASP A 120 1.69 12.09 -18.32
CA ASP A 120 2.11 11.28 -17.16
C ASP A 120 1.19 10.07 -16.91
N VAL A 121 0.10 9.94 -17.67
CA VAL A 121 -0.85 8.85 -17.50
C VAL A 121 -0.45 7.68 -18.39
N LYS A 122 -0.21 6.52 -17.76
CA LYS A 122 0.11 5.27 -18.46
C LYS A 122 -1.13 4.67 -19.14
N VAL A 123 -1.61 5.30 -20.20
CA VAL A 123 -2.70 4.84 -21.08
C VAL A 123 -2.28 5.06 -22.53
N GLU A 124 -2.91 4.35 -23.46
CA GLU A 124 -2.81 4.67 -24.87
C GLU A 124 -3.46 6.04 -25.15
N LYS A 125 -2.80 6.86 -25.97
CA LYS A 125 -3.23 8.22 -26.29
C LYS A 125 -4.06 8.24 -27.58
N SER A 126 -4.92 9.24 -27.70
CA SER A 126 -5.77 9.53 -28.85
C SER A 126 -6.01 11.03 -28.92
N ASP A 127 -5.99 11.59 -30.13
CA ASP A 127 -6.37 13.00 -30.36
C ASP A 127 -7.90 13.20 -30.29
N ASP A 128 -8.66 12.15 -30.58
CA ASP A 128 -10.11 12.12 -30.42
C ASP A 128 -10.46 11.87 -28.94
N LEU A 129 -11.20 12.83 -28.35
CA LEU A 129 -11.60 12.81 -26.95
C LEU A 129 -12.58 11.69 -26.61
N GLU A 130 -13.44 11.28 -27.55
CA GLU A 130 -14.37 10.17 -27.33
C GLU A 130 -13.62 8.85 -27.30
N ILE A 131 -12.73 8.62 -28.27
CA ILE A 131 -11.85 7.45 -28.30
C ILE A 131 -10.97 7.44 -27.03
N GLN A 132 -10.46 8.60 -26.60
CA GLN A 132 -9.65 8.70 -25.38
C GLN A 132 -10.43 8.28 -24.12
N LYS A 133 -11.69 8.70 -23.98
CA LYS A 133 -12.55 8.23 -22.87
C LYS A 133 -12.75 6.72 -22.91
N GLN A 134 -13.02 6.14 -24.08
CA GLN A 134 -13.19 4.69 -24.20
C GLN A 134 -11.93 3.92 -23.77
N LYS A 135 -10.74 4.40 -24.14
CA LYS A 135 -9.46 3.82 -23.68
C LYS A 135 -9.30 3.89 -22.15
N LEU A 136 -9.72 4.98 -21.52
CA LEU A 136 -9.71 5.13 -20.06
C LEU A 136 -10.72 4.19 -19.40
N LEU A 137 -11.94 4.09 -19.94
CA LEU A 137 -12.98 3.17 -19.46
C LEU A 137 -12.55 1.71 -19.53
N SER A 138 -11.97 1.27 -20.66
CA SER A 138 -11.43 -0.10 -20.77
C SER A 138 -10.32 -0.37 -19.76
N LYS A 139 -9.55 0.65 -19.37
CA LYS A 139 -8.54 0.51 -18.32
C LYS A 139 -9.16 0.42 -16.92
N ILE A 140 -10.22 1.21 -16.66
CA ILE A 140 -11.02 1.12 -15.43
C ILE A 140 -11.64 -0.28 -15.29
N GLU A 141 -12.18 -0.85 -16.37
CA GLU A 141 -12.74 -2.21 -16.36
C GLU A 141 -11.71 -3.28 -15.96
N LYS A 142 -10.46 -3.16 -16.42
CA LYS A 142 -9.38 -4.06 -15.99
C LYS A 142 -9.16 -3.99 -14.48
N TYR A 143 -9.03 -2.78 -13.92
CA TYR A 143 -8.88 -2.61 -12.47
C TYR A 143 -10.09 -3.08 -11.68
N ASN A 144 -11.32 -2.91 -12.20
CA ASN A 144 -12.52 -3.45 -11.58
C ASN A 144 -12.50 -4.98 -11.52
N ASN A 145 -12.06 -5.65 -12.59
CA ASN A 145 -11.90 -7.11 -12.60
C ASN A 145 -10.85 -7.57 -11.59
N ASP A 146 -9.72 -6.86 -11.49
CA ASP A 146 -8.68 -7.14 -10.50
C ASP A 146 -9.23 -7.01 -9.07
N ILE A 147 -9.98 -5.95 -8.79
CA ILE A 147 -10.67 -5.73 -7.51
C ILE A 147 -11.63 -6.89 -7.19
N LEU A 148 -12.41 -7.36 -8.17
CA LEU A 148 -13.34 -8.48 -7.96
C LEU A 148 -12.61 -9.78 -7.61
N GLN A 149 -11.48 -10.06 -8.26
CA GLN A 149 -10.64 -11.22 -7.93
C GLN A 149 -10.07 -11.10 -6.52
N ILE A 150 -9.54 -9.92 -6.15
CA ILE A 150 -9.00 -9.65 -4.82
C ILE A 150 -10.09 -9.82 -3.76
N LYS A 151 -11.29 -9.26 -3.97
CA LYS A 151 -12.44 -9.44 -3.06
C LYS A 151 -12.75 -10.91 -2.83
N SER A 152 -12.79 -11.72 -3.89
CA SER A 152 -13.06 -13.15 -3.76
C SER A 152 -12.00 -13.87 -2.92
N ARG A 153 -10.72 -13.50 -3.04
CA ARG A 153 -9.65 -14.04 -2.19
C ARG A 153 -9.81 -13.65 -0.73
N LEU A 154 -10.07 -12.37 -0.46
CA LEU A 154 -10.31 -11.85 0.89
C LEU A 154 -11.54 -12.49 1.56
N GLU A 155 -12.59 -12.80 0.80
CA GLU A 155 -13.80 -13.46 1.30
C GLU A 155 -13.58 -14.95 1.60
N LYS A 156 -12.81 -15.65 0.76
CA LYS A 156 -12.63 -17.11 0.88
C LYS A 156 -11.77 -17.54 2.05
N LYS A 157 -11.04 -16.63 2.73
CA LYS A 157 -10.10 -16.95 3.82
C LYS A 157 -9.24 -18.17 3.48
N GLU A 158 -8.90 -18.37 2.21
CA GLU A 158 -7.98 -19.41 1.81
C GLU A 158 -6.65 -19.05 2.47
N LYS A 159 -6.26 -19.85 3.47
CA LYS A 159 -4.92 -19.73 4.05
C LYS A 159 -3.95 -20.00 2.92
N SER A 160 -3.26 -18.96 2.49
CA SER A 160 -2.09 -19.14 1.65
C SER A 160 -1.06 -19.85 2.52
N ASN A 161 -0.57 -21.00 2.07
CA ASN A 161 0.60 -21.64 2.67
C ASN A 161 1.91 -20.93 2.27
N GLU A 162 1.83 -19.79 1.58
CA GLU A 162 3.00 -19.01 1.20
C GLU A 162 3.60 -18.36 2.44
N GLU A 163 4.92 -18.50 2.55
CA GLU A 163 5.71 -17.84 3.56
C GLU A 163 5.53 -16.33 3.43
N VAL A 164 5.20 -15.68 4.54
CA VAL A 164 4.90 -14.25 4.57
C VAL A 164 6.17 -13.44 4.26
N ASP A 165 6.21 -12.82 3.08
CA ASP A 165 7.26 -11.85 2.74
C ASP A 165 6.96 -10.49 3.40
N ILE A 166 7.72 -10.16 4.45
CA ILE A 166 7.61 -8.90 5.19
C ILE A 166 7.90 -7.69 4.30
N ASP A 167 8.77 -7.82 3.30
CA ASP A 167 9.07 -6.73 2.37
C ASP A 167 7.88 -6.45 1.46
N GLU A 168 7.28 -7.49 0.89
CA GLU A 168 6.06 -7.33 0.08
C GLU A 168 4.94 -6.70 0.91
N GLN A 169 4.78 -7.11 2.17
CA GLN A 169 3.79 -6.51 3.06
C GLN A 169 4.06 -5.04 3.32
N PHE A 170 5.28 -4.69 3.69
CA PHE A 170 5.64 -3.30 3.96
C PHE A 170 5.42 -2.42 2.73
N ILE A 171 5.84 -2.87 1.56
CA ILE A 171 5.63 -2.19 0.28
C ILE A 171 4.12 -2.05 0.00
N SER A 172 3.34 -3.10 0.23
CA SER A 172 1.88 -3.08 0.01
C SER A 172 1.17 -2.09 0.93
N VAL A 173 1.60 -1.98 2.19
CA VAL A 173 1.10 -0.97 3.13
C VAL A 173 1.46 0.44 2.65
N CYS A 174 2.72 0.66 2.26
CA CYS A 174 3.20 1.94 1.75
C CYS A 174 2.44 2.39 0.50
N ILE A 175 2.29 1.50 -0.48
CA ILE A 175 1.53 1.77 -1.71
C ILE A 175 0.06 2.04 -1.39
N GLY A 176 -0.58 1.19 -0.58
CA GLY A 176 -2.00 1.30 -0.28
C GLY A 176 -2.35 2.56 0.52
N LEU A 177 -1.45 3.02 1.39
CA LEU A 177 -1.60 4.27 2.15
C LEU A 177 -1.03 5.50 1.45
N GLU A 178 -0.26 5.34 0.38
CA GLU A 178 0.46 6.41 -0.32
C GLU A 178 1.46 7.12 0.61
N LEU A 179 2.23 6.33 1.36
CA LEU A 179 3.22 6.79 2.33
C LEU A 179 4.59 6.16 2.04
N HIS A 180 5.66 6.86 2.43
CA HIS A 180 7.04 6.39 2.32
C HIS A 180 7.80 6.63 3.64
N PRO A 181 7.44 5.94 4.74
CA PRO A 181 8.18 6.08 5.99
C PRO A 181 9.57 5.45 5.89
N ASP A 182 10.52 6.04 6.62
CA ASP A 182 11.84 5.44 6.84
C ASP A 182 11.69 4.26 7.82
N GLU A 183 12.02 3.04 7.35
CA GLU A 183 11.95 1.79 8.13
C GLU A 183 12.75 1.84 9.44
N ASN A 184 13.80 2.67 9.49
CA ASN A 184 14.64 2.83 10.67
C ASN A 184 14.02 3.76 11.72
N ARG A 185 13.05 4.58 11.32
CA ARG A 185 12.43 5.61 12.17
C ARG A 185 11.06 5.20 12.69
N ILE A 186 10.44 4.20 12.08
CA ILE A 186 9.18 3.65 12.57
C ILE A 186 9.43 2.46 13.49
N SER A 187 8.67 2.38 14.57
CA SER A 187 8.64 1.19 15.40
C SER A 187 7.74 0.12 14.81
N LEU A 188 7.93 -1.12 15.27
CA LEU A 188 7.08 -2.25 14.93
C LEU A 188 5.60 -1.94 15.23
N TYR A 189 5.31 -1.30 16.36
CA TYR A 189 3.96 -0.85 16.73
C TYR A 189 3.38 0.16 15.73
N GLN A 190 4.17 1.15 15.29
CA GLN A 190 3.72 2.13 14.29
C GLN A 190 3.41 1.47 12.95
N TYR A 191 4.23 0.49 12.53
CA TYR A 191 3.91 -0.33 11.36
C TYR A 191 2.57 -1.07 11.53
N GLY A 192 2.31 -1.65 12.70
CA GLY A 192 1.01 -2.27 13.01
C GLY A 192 -0.19 -1.31 12.91
N ILE A 193 -0.01 -0.04 13.29
CA ILE A 193 -1.04 1.01 13.09
C ILE A 193 -1.26 1.27 11.60
N MET A 194 -0.19 1.31 10.80
CA MET A 194 -0.30 1.49 9.36
C MET A 194 -1.09 0.35 8.72
N VAL A 195 -0.80 -0.91 9.08
CA VAL A 195 -1.56 -2.08 8.63
C VAL A 195 -3.06 -1.93 8.93
N LYS A 196 -3.42 -1.57 10.17
CA LYS A 196 -4.83 -1.30 10.54
C LYS A 196 -5.46 -0.18 9.72
N SER A 197 -4.69 0.87 9.45
CA SER A 197 -5.16 2.02 8.68
C SER A 197 -5.45 1.63 7.23
N LEU A 198 -4.60 0.77 6.63
CA LEU A 198 -4.83 0.24 5.30
C LEU A 198 -6.12 -0.57 5.23
N ILE A 199 -6.33 -1.49 6.19
CA ILE A 199 -7.54 -2.31 6.24
C ILE A 199 -8.80 -1.44 6.32
N LYS A 200 -8.80 -0.45 7.23
CA LYS A 200 -9.92 0.50 7.35
C LYS A 200 -10.15 1.28 6.06
N LYS A 201 -9.09 1.69 5.35
CA LYS A 201 -9.19 2.37 4.04
C LYS A 201 -9.90 1.47 3.04
N VAL A 202 -9.49 0.20 2.92
CA VAL A 202 -10.10 -0.77 2.00
C VAL A 202 -11.56 -1.07 2.37
N GLU A 203 -11.86 -1.26 3.65
CA GLU A 203 -13.25 -1.46 4.10
C GLU A 203 -14.15 -0.26 3.77
N SER A 204 -13.63 0.96 3.93
CA SER A 204 -14.35 2.18 3.55
C SER A 204 -14.58 2.27 2.04
N LEU A 205 -13.56 1.97 1.23
CA LEU A 205 -13.66 1.93 -0.24
C LEU A 205 -14.68 0.88 -0.69
N ASN A 206 -14.68 -0.30 -0.07
CA ASN A 206 -15.66 -1.35 -0.33
C ASN A 206 -17.10 -0.90 -0.05
N LYS A 207 -17.34 -0.23 1.08
CA LYS A 207 -18.66 0.29 1.44
C LYS A 207 -19.12 1.37 0.45
N ALA A 208 -18.23 2.29 0.07
CA ALA A 208 -18.54 3.34 -0.92
C ALA A 208 -18.95 2.73 -2.27
N HIS A 209 -18.24 1.69 -2.73
CA HIS A 209 -18.58 0.97 -3.96
C HIS A 209 -19.94 0.26 -3.91
N ASN A 210 -20.36 -0.23 -2.73
CA ASN A 210 -21.62 -0.94 -2.58
C ASN A 210 -22.82 0.02 -2.39
N HIS A 211 -22.60 1.24 -1.91
CA HIS A 211 -23.64 2.26 -1.71
C HIS A 211 -23.77 3.28 -2.86
N GLY A 212 -22.82 3.32 -3.80
CA GLY A 212 -22.87 4.16 -5.00
C GLY A 212 -23.67 3.57 -6.17
N ARG A 213 -24.59 2.63 -5.91
CA ARG A 213 -25.54 2.07 -6.89
C ARG A 213 -26.97 2.46 -6.55
#